data_AF-A0A511E0Q6-F1
#
_entry.id   AF-A0A511E0Q6-F1
#
_cell.length_a   1.000
_cell.length_b   1.000
_cell.length_c   1.000
_cell.angle_alpha   90.00
_cell.angle_beta   90.00
_cell.angle_gamma   90.00
#
_symmetry.space_group_name_H-M   'P 1'
#
loop_
_entity.id
_entity.type
_entity.pdbx_description
1 polymer ?
#
loop_
_entity_poly.entity_id
_entity_poly.type
_entity_poly.pdbx_seq_one_letter_code
_entity_poly.pdbx_strand_id
1 'polypeptide(L)'
;MTENILNGKSLYAFGTSIVNGHLANTSFVEDICQANNMKYQKFCINGAAARVTDPNNIVDQITNAPEKTPDFVVFDSIANDAYAEVVDDPEKLGKITYGYQDDLDSKTYCGALETICKMLETKYQGAKLLYVATHKTPARDLRVQNVMHDISLKIVHKWSIKVADLYTEGNFNGFLPQYQHDYSYDQVDQNGGNHSVGGTGTHPNADGYRLFYDPMITQALISLASKS
;
A
#
# COMPACT_ATOMS: atom_id res chain seq x y z
N MET A 1 -26.76 17.16 -8.65
CA MET A 1 -26.03 15.93 -8.28
C MET A 1 -24.63 16.08 -8.84
N THR A 2 -23.62 16.17 -7.97
CA THR A 2 -22.23 16.08 -8.42
C THR A 2 -22.00 14.68 -8.96
N GLU A 3 -21.55 14.59 -10.21
CA GLU A 3 -21.20 13.33 -10.86
C GLU A 3 -20.11 12.62 -10.05
N ASN A 4 -20.27 11.31 -9.80
CA ASN A 4 -19.21 10.52 -9.18
C ASN A 4 -18.08 10.35 -10.21
N ILE A 5 -17.02 11.14 -10.08
CA ILE A 5 -15.88 11.15 -11.00
C ILE A 5 -15.11 9.82 -11.06
N LEU A 6 -15.32 8.94 -10.07
CA LEU A 6 -14.73 7.60 -10.04
C LEU A 6 -15.59 6.55 -10.75
N ASN A 7 -16.85 6.84 -11.07
CA ASN A 7 -17.77 5.88 -11.65
C ASN A 7 -17.23 5.26 -12.96
N GLY A 8 -17.22 3.93 -13.02
CA GLY A 8 -16.77 3.16 -14.18
C GLY A 8 -15.25 3.12 -14.40
N LYS A 9 -14.46 3.79 -13.55
CA LYS A 9 -13.00 3.80 -13.62
C LYS A 9 -12.40 2.46 -13.19
N SER A 10 -11.20 2.17 -13.67
CA SER A 10 -10.45 0.95 -13.39
C SER A 10 -9.30 1.19 -12.42
N LEU A 11 -9.09 0.26 -11.48
CA LEU A 11 -8.04 0.33 -10.46
C LEU A 11 -7.27 -0.98 -10.37
N TYR A 12 -5.94 -0.91 -10.44
CA TYR A 12 -5.07 -2.03 -10.07
C TYR A 12 -4.45 -1.81 -8.70
N ALA A 13 -4.36 -2.88 -7.90
CA ALA A 13 -3.77 -2.83 -6.57
C ALA A 13 -2.59 -3.80 -6.45
N PHE A 14 -1.46 -3.30 -5.94
CA PHE A 14 -0.24 -4.05 -5.66
C PHE A 14 0.15 -3.84 -4.19
N GLY A 15 1.01 -4.68 -3.65
CA GLY A 15 1.54 -4.47 -2.30
C GLY A 15 1.40 -5.66 -1.37
N THR A 16 1.32 -5.34 -0.09
CA THR A 16 1.44 -6.23 1.05
C THR A 16 0.10 -6.87 1.46
N SER A 17 0.10 -7.56 2.61
CA SER A 17 -1.11 -8.13 3.21
C SER A 17 -2.18 -7.11 3.59
N ILE A 18 -1.81 -5.84 3.81
CA ILE A 18 -2.78 -4.78 4.14
C ILE A 18 -3.60 -4.42 2.89
N VAL A 19 -2.95 -4.23 1.74
CA VAL A 19 -3.68 -4.00 0.48
C VAL A 19 -4.41 -5.27 0.03
N ASN A 20 -3.86 -6.45 0.31
CA ASN A 20 -4.53 -7.72 0.00
C ASN A 20 -5.79 -7.97 0.85
N GLY A 21 -5.80 -7.54 2.11
CA GLY A 21 -6.88 -7.88 3.06
C GLY A 21 -6.62 -9.20 3.79
N HIS A 22 -5.35 -9.45 4.12
CA HIS A 22 -4.85 -10.60 4.88
C HIS A 22 -5.55 -11.93 4.53
N LEU A 23 -6.04 -12.68 5.52
CA LEU A 23 -6.66 -13.99 5.33
C LEU A 23 -8.03 -13.91 4.62
N ALA A 24 -8.70 -12.76 4.70
CA ALA A 24 -10.03 -12.56 4.11
C ALA A 24 -9.96 -12.17 2.62
N ASN A 25 -8.77 -11.81 2.13
CA ASN A 25 -8.54 -11.23 0.80
C ASN A 25 -9.51 -10.09 0.45
N THR A 26 -9.95 -9.34 1.46
CA THR A 26 -10.91 -8.22 1.35
C THR A 26 -10.35 -7.02 2.12
N SER A 27 -10.19 -5.88 1.45
CA SER A 27 -9.59 -4.65 1.97
C SER A 27 -10.33 -3.41 1.48
N PHE A 28 -9.80 -2.22 1.78
CA PHE A 28 -10.29 -0.95 1.26
C PHE A 28 -10.44 -0.92 -0.28
N VAL A 29 -9.71 -1.76 -1.03
CA VAL A 29 -9.81 -1.80 -2.49
C VAL A 29 -11.20 -2.21 -2.91
N GLU A 30 -11.73 -3.29 -2.33
CA GLU A 30 -13.09 -3.77 -2.56
C GLU A 30 -14.12 -2.69 -2.18
N ASP A 31 -14.02 -2.18 -0.95
CA ASP A 31 -14.99 -1.27 -0.35
C ASP A 31 -15.12 0.02 -1.18
N ILE A 32 -13.99 0.66 -1.49
CA ILE A 32 -13.95 1.90 -2.27
C ILE A 32 -14.47 1.65 -3.69
N CYS A 33 -14.04 0.56 -4.33
CA CYS A 33 -14.44 0.32 -5.71
C CYS A 33 -15.93 -0.01 -5.82
N GLN A 34 -16.48 -0.79 -4.89
CA GLN A 34 -17.91 -1.07 -4.84
C GLN A 34 -18.72 0.20 -4.58
N ALA A 35 -18.33 1.01 -3.59
CA ALA A 35 -19.01 2.27 -3.25
C ALA A 35 -19.02 3.28 -4.41
N ASN A 36 -18.01 3.22 -5.28
CA ASN A 36 -17.85 4.14 -6.40
C ASN A 36 -18.15 3.52 -7.78
N ASN A 37 -18.67 2.28 -7.84
CA ASN A 37 -18.92 1.55 -9.08
C ASN A 37 -17.68 1.53 -10.02
N MET A 38 -16.51 1.33 -9.43
CA MET A 38 -15.24 1.11 -10.13
C MET A 38 -15.04 -0.38 -10.43
N LYS A 39 -14.23 -0.66 -11.43
CA LYS A 39 -13.69 -2.00 -11.70
C LYS A 39 -12.32 -2.11 -11.05
N TYR A 40 -11.99 -3.24 -10.46
CA TYR A 40 -10.66 -3.43 -9.87
C TYR A 40 -10.08 -4.80 -10.16
N GLN A 41 -8.75 -4.88 -10.04
CA GLN A 41 -8.01 -6.14 -9.99
C GLN A 41 -6.89 -6.01 -8.96
N LYS A 42 -6.81 -6.99 -8.05
CA LYS A 42 -5.74 -7.07 -7.04
C LYS A 42 -4.68 -8.07 -7.50
N PHE A 43 -3.42 -7.65 -7.35
CA PHE A 43 -2.22 -8.46 -7.57
C PHE A 43 -1.37 -8.57 -6.30
N CYS A 44 -1.79 -7.92 -5.22
CA CYS A 44 -1.16 -8.00 -3.92
C CYS A 44 -1.20 -9.43 -3.36
N ILE A 45 -0.16 -9.77 -2.60
CA ILE A 45 0.04 -11.11 -2.02
C ILE A 45 0.39 -10.94 -0.54
N ASN A 46 -0.17 -11.79 0.31
CA ASN A 46 0.21 -11.83 1.72
C ASN A 46 1.71 -12.08 1.91
N GLY A 47 2.33 -11.27 2.76
CA GLY A 47 3.76 -11.35 3.04
C GLY A 47 4.66 -10.74 1.97
N ALA A 48 4.10 -10.09 0.92
CA ALA A 48 4.92 -9.47 -0.10
C ALA A 48 5.78 -8.31 0.45
N ALA A 49 7.06 -8.32 0.13
CA ALA A 49 8.02 -7.26 0.42
C ALA A 49 8.31 -6.42 -0.84
N ALA A 50 8.99 -5.29 -0.70
CA ALA A 50 9.52 -4.55 -1.83
C ALA A 50 10.72 -5.28 -2.45
N ARG A 51 11.66 -5.75 -1.61
CA ARG A 51 12.94 -6.33 -2.05
C ARG A 51 12.75 -7.65 -2.80
N VAL A 52 13.47 -7.82 -3.91
CA VAL A 52 13.40 -9.05 -4.74
C VAL A 52 14.13 -10.25 -4.12
N THR A 53 14.80 -10.03 -2.98
CA THR A 53 15.37 -11.12 -2.18
C THR A 53 14.29 -11.96 -1.50
N ASP A 54 13.10 -11.40 -1.33
CA ASP A 54 11.96 -12.06 -0.72
C ASP A 54 11.13 -12.80 -1.78
N PRO A 55 10.65 -14.02 -1.46
CA PRO A 55 9.98 -14.89 -2.45
C PRO A 55 8.66 -14.34 -2.94
N ASN A 56 7.96 -13.59 -2.08
CA ASN A 56 6.82 -12.77 -2.47
C ASN A 56 7.31 -11.33 -2.51
N ASN A 57 7.38 -10.74 -3.69
CA ASN A 57 7.79 -9.34 -3.83
C ASN A 57 6.89 -8.59 -4.82
N ILE A 58 6.81 -7.27 -4.66
CA ILE A 58 5.92 -6.41 -5.44
C ILE A 58 6.38 -6.25 -6.89
N VAL A 59 7.70 -6.35 -7.14
CA VAL A 59 8.25 -6.33 -8.51
C VAL A 59 7.68 -7.47 -9.34
N ASP A 60 7.59 -8.69 -8.78
CA ASP A 60 6.98 -9.84 -9.44
C ASP A 60 5.47 -9.66 -9.65
N GLN A 61 4.76 -9.02 -8.72
CA GLN A 61 3.34 -8.69 -8.90
C GLN A 61 3.14 -7.80 -10.14
N ILE A 62 3.96 -6.76 -10.29
CA ILE A 62 3.86 -5.82 -11.42
C ILE A 62 4.30 -6.48 -12.73
N THR A 63 5.34 -7.31 -12.68
CA THR A 63 5.86 -8.06 -13.84
C THR A 63 4.78 -8.98 -14.40
N ASN A 64 4.09 -9.72 -13.54
CA ASN A 64 3.08 -10.72 -13.94
C ASN A 64 1.70 -10.12 -14.22
N ALA A 65 1.44 -8.87 -13.81
CA ALA A 65 0.18 -8.20 -14.10
C ALA A 65 0.03 -7.88 -15.61
N PRO A 66 -1.21 -7.77 -16.15
CA PRO A 66 -1.44 -7.46 -17.55
C PRO A 66 -0.86 -6.10 -17.98
N GLU A 67 -0.51 -5.96 -19.25
CA GLU A 67 -0.03 -4.70 -19.84
C GLU A 67 -1.12 -3.63 -20.00
N LYS A 68 -2.39 -3.98 -19.77
CA LYS A 68 -3.50 -3.03 -19.90
C LYS A 68 -3.39 -1.95 -18.81
N THR A 69 -3.26 -0.69 -19.22
CA THR A 69 -3.27 0.49 -18.34
C THR A 69 -4.62 0.68 -17.65
N PRO A 70 -4.68 0.67 -16.30
CA PRO A 70 -5.87 1.08 -15.55
C PRO A 70 -5.95 2.63 -15.44
N ASP A 71 -7.09 3.17 -14.99
CA ASP A 71 -7.18 4.59 -14.67
C ASP A 71 -6.37 4.94 -13.41
N PHE A 72 -6.34 4.03 -12.43
CA PHE A 72 -5.64 4.19 -11.15
C PHE A 72 -4.77 2.98 -10.82
N VAL A 73 -3.67 3.24 -10.11
CA VAL A 73 -2.90 2.22 -9.41
C VAL A 73 -2.78 2.62 -7.94
N VAL A 74 -3.01 1.67 -7.04
CA VAL A 74 -2.74 1.82 -5.60
C VAL A 74 -1.70 0.80 -5.15
N PHE A 75 -0.77 1.22 -4.30
CA PHE A 75 0.22 0.29 -3.72
C PHE A 75 0.78 0.76 -2.38
N ASP A 76 1.22 -0.20 -1.56
CA ASP A 76 2.04 0.02 -0.37
C ASP A 76 3.36 -0.79 -0.48
N SER A 77 4.27 -0.66 0.49
CA SER A 77 5.56 -1.35 0.41
C SER A 77 6.27 -1.66 1.73
N ILE A 78 5.84 -1.10 2.87
CA ILE A 78 6.67 -1.08 4.09
C ILE A 78 6.57 -2.36 4.92
N ALA A 79 5.38 -2.96 5.07
CA ALA A 79 5.06 -3.88 6.16
C ALA A 79 6.03 -5.08 6.33
N ASN A 80 6.53 -5.64 5.22
CA ASN A 80 7.39 -6.82 5.24
C ASN A 80 8.88 -6.53 5.07
N ASP A 81 9.28 -5.26 4.94
CA ASP A 81 10.67 -4.81 4.99
C ASP A 81 11.01 -4.08 6.30
N ALA A 82 10.01 -3.78 7.13
CA ALA A 82 10.10 -3.00 8.37
C ALA A 82 10.79 -3.71 9.54
N TYR A 83 11.98 -4.26 9.30
CA TYR A 83 12.83 -4.88 10.32
C TYR A 83 14.07 -4.04 10.60
N ALA A 84 14.52 -4.07 11.86
CA ALA A 84 15.75 -3.40 12.28
C ALA A 84 16.95 -3.89 11.46
N GLU A 85 17.02 -5.18 11.15
CA GLU A 85 18.06 -5.76 10.30
C GLU A 85 18.10 -5.24 8.86
N VAL A 86 17.02 -4.61 8.36
CA VAL A 86 16.98 -3.95 7.05
C VAL A 86 17.37 -2.48 7.22
N VAL A 87 16.79 -1.78 8.19
CA VAL A 87 17.03 -0.34 8.40
C VAL A 87 18.43 -0.03 8.93
N ASP A 88 18.99 -0.90 9.79
CA ASP A 88 20.28 -0.68 10.43
C ASP A 88 21.46 -1.19 9.60
N ASP A 89 21.17 -1.86 8.47
CA ASP A 89 22.16 -2.36 7.52
C ASP A 89 22.08 -1.55 6.21
N PRO A 90 23.05 -0.64 5.93
CA PRO A 90 23.06 0.17 4.72
C PRO A 90 23.01 -0.64 3.42
N GLU A 91 23.53 -1.87 3.42
CA GLU A 91 23.53 -2.75 2.24
C GLU A 91 22.14 -3.38 1.99
N LYS A 92 21.27 -3.40 3.00
CA LYS A 92 19.86 -3.85 2.84
C LYS A 92 18.90 -2.70 2.70
N LEU A 93 19.12 -1.58 3.40
CA LEU A 93 18.33 -0.38 3.23
C LEU A 93 18.56 0.24 1.85
N GLY A 94 19.82 0.27 1.41
CA GLY A 94 20.24 0.97 0.20
C GLY A 94 20.19 2.49 0.36
N LYS A 95 20.22 3.18 -0.78
CA LYS A 95 20.14 4.64 -0.87
C LYS A 95 19.22 5.06 -2.00
N ILE A 96 18.59 6.21 -1.85
CA ILE A 96 17.85 6.85 -2.93
C ILE A 96 18.86 7.30 -3.99
N THR A 97 18.65 6.88 -5.24
CA THR A 97 19.48 7.29 -6.37
C THR A 97 19.26 8.76 -6.74
N TYR A 98 20.17 9.35 -7.51
CA TYR A 98 20.04 10.76 -7.90
C TYR A 98 19.21 10.90 -9.18
N GLY A 99 19.57 10.15 -10.23
CA GLY A 99 18.90 10.14 -11.52
C GLY A 99 17.72 9.18 -11.58
N TYR A 100 16.96 9.27 -12.68
CA TYR A 100 15.88 8.32 -13.02
C TYR A 100 16.36 7.19 -13.95
N GLN A 101 17.58 7.33 -14.48
CA GLN A 101 18.27 6.35 -15.33
C GLN A 101 19.42 5.65 -14.61
N ASP A 102 19.63 5.97 -13.33
CA ASP A 102 20.61 5.29 -12.49
C ASP A 102 20.23 3.81 -12.34
N ASP A 103 21.22 2.96 -12.14
CA ASP A 103 21.00 1.55 -11.83
C ASP A 103 20.35 1.42 -10.45
N LEU A 104 19.19 0.75 -10.41
CA LEU A 104 18.42 0.54 -9.19
C LEU A 104 18.71 -0.87 -8.65
N ASP A 105 19.27 -0.96 -7.44
CA ASP A 105 19.49 -2.26 -6.79
C ASP A 105 18.22 -2.73 -6.07
N SER A 106 17.42 -3.53 -6.77
CA SER A 106 16.16 -4.08 -6.27
C SER A 106 16.31 -5.11 -5.13
N LYS A 107 17.54 -5.46 -4.74
CA LYS A 107 17.81 -6.26 -3.53
C LYS A 107 17.82 -5.41 -2.25
N THR A 108 17.94 -4.09 -2.38
CA THR A 108 17.86 -3.14 -1.27
C THR A 108 16.46 -2.53 -1.20
N TYR A 109 16.01 -2.08 -0.02
CA TYR A 109 14.69 -1.49 0.13
C TYR A 109 14.50 -0.23 -0.75
N CYS A 110 15.45 0.71 -0.70
CA CYS A 110 15.38 1.93 -1.49
C CYS A 110 15.37 1.63 -2.98
N GLY A 111 16.31 0.80 -3.46
CA GLY A 111 16.38 0.46 -4.88
C GLY A 111 15.14 -0.30 -5.35
N ALA A 112 14.60 -1.21 -4.53
CA ALA A 112 13.37 -1.93 -4.86
C ALA A 112 12.15 -1.02 -4.96
N LEU A 113 11.97 -0.08 -4.01
CA LEU A 113 10.87 0.88 -4.09
C LEU A 113 11.00 1.81 -5.30
N GLU A 114 12.20 2.24 -5.64
CA GLU A 114 12.45 2.97 -6.89
C GLU A 114 12.16 2.12 -8.12
N THR A 115 12.51 0.83 -8.12
CA THR A 115 12.18 -0.11 -9.20
C THR A 115 10.67 -0.23 -9.37
N ILE A 116 9.93 -0.39 -8.28
CA ILE A 116 8.45 -0.42 -8.27
C ILE A 116 7.89 0.86 -8.89
N CYS A 117 8.35 2.03 -8.43
CA CYS A 117 7.88 3.31 -8.95
C CYS A 117 8.17 3.46 -10.45
N LYS A 118 9.40 3.14 -10.87
CA LYS A 118 9.81 3.14 -12.29
C LYS A 118 8.93 2.22 -13.13
N MET A 119 8.70 1.00 -12.67
CA MET A 119 7.88 0.02 -13.40
C MET A 119 6.44 0.47 -13.54
N LEU A 120 5.82 1.03 -12.49
CA LEU A 120 4.45 1.53 -12.57
C LEU A 120 4.33 2.70 -13.55
N GLU A 121 5.24 3.66 -13.48
CA GLU A 121 5.29 4.82 -14.39
C GLU A 121 5.48 4.41 -15.86
N THR A 122 6.36 3.42 -16.13
CA THR A 122 6.68 3.03 -17.51
C THR A 122 5.69 2.03 -18.10
N LYS A 123 5.16 1.10 -17.28
CA LYS A 123 4.19 0.08 -17.71
C LYS A 123 2.79 0.66 -17.86
N TYR A 124 2.37 1.52 -16.94
CA TYR A 124 1.01 2.07 -16.91
C TYR A 124 0.99 3.56 -17.22
N GLN A 125 1.58 3.95 -18.36
CA GLN A 125 1.69 5.35 -18.77
C GLN A 125 0.33 6.05 -18.80
N GLY A 126 0.19 7.11 -18.01
CA GLY A 126 -1.04 7.90 -17.88
C GLY A 126 -1.98 7.45 -16.77
N ALA A 127 -1.76 6.27 -16.16
CA ALA A 127 -2.46 5.88 -14.94
C ALA A 127 -2.12 6.85 -13.80
N LYS A 128 -3.08 7.11 -12.92
CA LYS A 128 -2.84 7.92 -11.73
C LYS A 128 -2.36 7.00 -10.59
N LEU A 129 -1.12 7.21 -10.16
CA LEU A 129 -0.49 6.40 -9.12
C LEU A 129 -0.75 6.99 -7.72
N LEU A 130 -1.12 6.13 -6.78
CA LEU A 130 -1.33 6.47 -5.37
C LEU A 130 -0.55 5.49 -4.49
N TYR A 131 0.42 6.01 -3.75
CA TYR A 131 1.08 5.28 -2.68
C TYR A 131 0.26 5.37 -1.38
N VAL A 132 0.08 4.25 -0.70
CA VAL A 132 -0.59 4.18 0.61
C VAL A 132 0.48 3.96 1.68
N ALA A 133 0.81 5.00 2.44
CA ALA A 133 1.64 4.86 3.63
C ALA A 133 0.75 4.33 4.75
N THR A 134 0.88 3.05 5.10
CA THR A 134 -0.04 2.36 6.01
C THR A 134 0.08 2.86 7.45
N HIS A 135 -0.97 2.61 8.24
CA HIS A 135 -1.03 3.02 9.64
C HIS A 135 0.10 2.42 10.51
N LYS A 136 0.31 3.02 11.70
CA LYS A 136 1.26 2.51 12.70
C LYS A 136 0.80 1.16 13.23
N THR A 137 1.68 0.16 13.18
CA THR A 137 1.40 -1.20 13.65
C THR A 137 2.38 -1.64 14.74
N PRO A 138 1.94 -2.36 15.79
CA PRO A 138 2.82 -2.84 16.86
C PRO A 138 3.62 -4.08 16.46
N ALA A 139 3.32 -4.70 15.30
CA ALA A 139 4.08 -5.84 14.79
C ALA A 139 5.50 -5.48 14.33
N ARG A 140 5.83 -4.19 14.26
CA ARG A 140 7.13 -3.66 13.85
C ARG A 140 7.59 -2.59 14.83
N ASP A 141 8.89 -2.41 14.95
CA ASP A 141 9.48 -1.37 15.79
C ASP A 141 9.10 0.04 15.26
N LEU A 142 8.71 0.94 16.16
CA LEU A 142 8.22 2.28 15.77
C LEU A 142 9.34 3.14 15.15
N ARG A 143 10.58 3.02 15.61
CA ARG A 143 11.71 3.75 15.01
C ARG A 143 11.96 3.23 13.59
N VAL A 144 11.93 1.92 13.39
CA VAL A 144 12.06 1.31 12.06
C VAL A 144 10.96 1.80 11.12
N GLN A 145 9.71 1.81 11.58
CA GLN A 145 8.58 2.34 10.82
C GLN A 145 8.77 3.82 10.46
N ASN A 146 9.21 4.67 11.40
CA ASN A 146 9.47 6.09 11.13
C ASN A 146 10.55 6.29 10.06
N VAL A 147 11.67 5.56 10.16
CA VAL A 147 12.77 5.68 9.18
C VAL A 147 12.30 5.27 7.79
N MET A 148 11.61 4.13 7.69
CA MET A 148 11.12 3.64 6.41
C MET A 148 10.07 4.55 5.83
N HIS A 149 9.08 4.97 6.62
CA HIS A 149 8.08 5.95 6.21
C HIS A 149 8.73 7.18 5.54
N ASP A 150 9.67 7.83 6.22
CA ASP A 150 10.32 9.05 5.73
C ASP A 150 11.11 8.83 4.44
N ILE A 151 11.76 7.67 4.31
CA ILE A 151 12.50 7.29 3.09
C ILE A 151 11.52 6.98 1.95
N SER A 152 10.46 6.23 2.22
CA SER A 152 9.45 5.88 1.22
C SER A 152 8.78 7.12 0.66
N LEU A 153 8.41 8.09 1.51
CA LEU A 153 7.83 9.36 1.05
C LEU A 153 8.78 10.12 0.12
N LYS A 154 10.08 10.20 0.46
CA LYS A 154 11.08 10.85 -0.40
C LYS A 154 11.19 10.15 -1.76
N ILE A 155 11.17 8.81 -1.78
CA ILE A 155 11.24 8.03 -3.02
C ILE A 155 9.98 8.27 -3.87
N VAL A 156 8.79 8.04 -3.32
CA VAL A 156 7.54 8.16 -4.12
C VAL A 156 7.32 9.59 -4.62
N HIS A 157 7.71 10.61 -3.84
CA HIS A 157 7.68 12.00 -4.29
C HIS A 157 8.72 12.31 -5.37
N LYS A 158 9.93 11.74 -5.32
CA LYS A 158 10.89 11.82 -6.43
C LYS A 158 10.23 11.33 -7.72
N TRP A 159 9.47 10.24 -7.66
CA TRP A 159 8.74 9.69 -8.81
C TRP A 159 7.40 10.38 -9.10
N SER A 160 7.10 11.55 -8.51
CA SER A 160 5.86 12.31 -8.73
C SER A 160 4.56 11.58 -8.35
N ILE A 161 4.64 10.59 -7.46
CA ILE A 161 3.50 9.80 -7.02
C ILE A 161 2.82 10.48 -5.83
N LYS A 162 1.48 10.54 -5.87
CA LYS A 162 0.66 11.07 -4.76
C LYS A 162 0.64 10.05 -3.61
N VAL A 163 0.54 10.55 -2.38
CA VAL A 163 0.49 9.73 -1.17
C VAL A 163 -0.87 9.90 -0.47
N ALA A 164 -1.42 8.78 0.01
CA ALA A 164 -2.39 8.75 1.11
C ALA A 164 -1.62 8.33 2.37
N ASP A 165 -1.38 9.28 3.28
CA ASP A 165 -0.50 9.10 4.44
C ASP A 165 -1.29 8.72 5.70
N LEU A 166 -1.64 7.45 5.82
CA LEU A 166 -2.37 6.96 6.97
C LEU A 166 -1.44 6.82 8.18
N TYR A 167 -0.13 6.75 7.96
CA TYR A 167 0.88 6.68 9.01
C TYR A 167 0.88 7.94 9.86
N THR A 168 0.87 9.13 9.24
CA THR A 168 0.92 10.41 9.95
C THR A 168 -0.45 11.07 10.10
N GLU A 169 -1.36 10.91 9.14
CA GLU A 169 -2.64 11.63 9.07
C GLU A 169 -3.87 10.72 9.31
N GLY A 170 -3.70 9.39 9.29
CA GLY A 170 -4.81 8.44 9.26
C GLY A 170 -5.54 8.20 10.58
N ASN A 171 -5.00 8.69 11.71
CA ASN A 171 -5.55 8.50 13.07
C ASN A 171 -5.84 7.05 13.49
N PHE A 172 -5.30 6.06 12.77
CA PHE A 172 -5.30 4.66 13.19
C PHE A 172 -3.98 4.34 13.88
N ASN A 173 -3.99 4.28 15.21
CA ASN A 173 -2.82 3.92 15.98
C ASN A 173 -2.94 2.49 16.54
N GLY A 174 -2.38 1.52 15.82
CA GLY A 174 -2.37 0.11 16.22
C GLY A 174 -1.59 -0.19 17.50
N PHE A 175 -0.84 0.76 18.07
CA PHE A 175 -0.21 0.58 19.38
C PHE A 175 -1.21 0.70 20.55
N LEU A 176 -2.42 1.22 20.31
CA LEU A 176 -3.44 1.33 21.34
C LEU A 176 -4.25 0.03 21.44
N PRO A 177 -4.33 -0.64 22.60
CA PRO A 177 -5.06 -1.91 22.74
C PRO A 177 -6.52 -1.86 22.29
N GLN A 178 -7.20 -0.74 22.51
CA GLN A 178 -8.58 -0.55 22.04
C GLN A 178 -8.67 -0.57 20.51
N TYR A 179 -7.70 0.03 19.82
CA TYR A 179 -7.67 0.05 18.36
C TYR A 179 -7.29 -1.32 17.78
N GLN A 180 -6.39 -2.05 18.45
CA GLN A 180 -6.08 -3.44 18.12
C GLN A 180 -7.35 -4.29 18.18
N HIS A 181 -8.08 -4.18 19.29
CA HIS A 181 -9.31 -4.93 19.48
C HIS A 181 -10.39 -4.54 18.46
N ASP A 182 -10.77 -3.27 18.39
CA ASP A 182 -11.98 -2.85 17.65
C ASP A 182 -11.79 -2.85 16.13
N TYR A 183 -10.59 -2.55 15.65
CA TYR A 183 -10.35 -2.20 14.24
C TYR A 183 -9.37 -3.12 13.53
N SER A 184 -8.96 -4.23 14.15
CA SER A 184 -8.05 -5.19 13.54
C SER A 184 -8.45 -6.63 13.80
N TYR A 185 -7.95 -7.53 12.97
CA TYR A 185 -8.21 -8.97 13.07
C TYR A 185 -6.98 -9.77 12.67
N ASP A 186 -6.76 -10.92 13.30
CA ASP A 186 -5.75 -11.89 12.87
C ASP A 186 -6.37 -13.15 12.29
N GLN A 187 -7.68 -13.37 12.50
CA GLN A 187 -8.42 -14.55 12.06
C GLN A 187 -9.74 -14.14 11.43
N VAL A 188 -10.09 -14.80 10.33
CA VAL A 188 -11.36 -14.56 9.63
C VAL A 188 -12.58 -14.92 10.49
N ASP A 189 -13.73 -14.34 10.18
CA ASP A 189 -15.00 -14.75 10.77
C ASP A 189 -15.47 -16.12 10.24
N GLN A 190 -16.62 -16.59 10.72
CA GLN A 190 -17.21 -17.88 10.33
C GLN A 190 -17.48 -18.05 8.82
N ASN A 191 -17.55 -16.95 8.06
CA ASN A 191 -17.78 -16.92 6.62
C ASN A 191 -16.48 -16.67 5.82
N GLY A 192 -15.32 -16.57 6.49
CA GLY A 192 -14.06 -16.21 5.85
C GLY A 192 -13.87 -14.70 5.67
N GLY A 193 -14.75 -13.86 6.24
CA GLY A 193 -14.68 -12.41 6.13
C GLY A 193 -13.73 -11.76 7.15
N ASN A 194 -13.48 -10.46 6.95
CA ASN A 194 -12.67 -9.63 7.85
C ASN A 194 -13.53 -8.92 8.91
N HIS A 195 -14.63 -9.51 9.38
CA HIS A 195 -15.50 -8.89 10.40
C HIS A 195 -15.14 -9.27 11.84
N SER A 196 -14.13 -10.12 12.03
CA SER A 196 -13.60 -10.42 13.36
C SER A 196 -12.95 -9.21 14.01
N VAL A 197 -12.89 -9.25 15.34
CA VAL A 197 -12.22 -8.26 16.21
C VAL A 197 -11.14 -8.96 17.03
N GLY A 198 -10.32 -8.19 17.76
CA GLY A 198 -9.30 -8.74 18.66
C GLY A 198 -7.97 -9.09 18.00
N GLY A 199 -7.66 -8.46 16.86
CA GLY A 199 -6.37 -8.66 16.19
C GLY A 199 -5.20 -7.93 16.86
N THR A 200 -4.02 -8.08 16.25
CA THR A 200 -2.76 -7.49 16.73
C THR A 200 -2.59 -5.99 16.44
N GLY A 201 -3.50 -5.35 15.72
CA GLY A 201 -3.30 -3.99 15.19
C GLY A 201 -2.43 -3.94 13.94
N THR A 202 -2.27 -5.06 13.22
CA THR A 202 -1.53 -5.13 11.95
C THR A 202 -2.46 -5.08 10.75
N HIS A 203 -3.50 -5.92 10.76
CA HIS A 203 -4.43 -6.05 9.64
C HIS A 203 -5.77 -5.42 10.01
N PRO A 204 -6.16 -4.31 9.36
CA PRO A 204 -7.46 -3.70 9.62
C PRO A 204 -8.60 -4.66 9.33
N ASN A 205 -9.59 -4.73 10.23
CA ASN A 205 -10.84 -5.42 9.93
C ASN A 205 -11.74 -4.52 9.04
N ALA A 206 -12.95 -4.97 8.70
CA ALA A 206 -13.87 -4.22 7.85
C ALA A 206 -14.18 -2.81 8.39
N ASP A 207 -14.30 -2.65 9.71
CA ASP A 207 -14.56 -1.35 10.33
C ASP A 207 -13.31 -0.47 10.36
N GLY A 208 -12.13 -1.05 10.55
CA GLY A 208 -10.85 -0.36 10.47
C GLY A 208 -10.56 0.20 9.07
N TYR A 209 -10.80 -0.58 8.01
CA TYR A 209 -10.70 -0.05 6.64
C TYR A 209 -11.71 1.07 6.39
N ARG A 210 -12.98 0.82 6.68
CA ARG A 210 -14.06 1.78 6.41
C ARG A 210 -13.88 3.11 7.14
N LEU A 211 -13.38 3.07 8.38
CA LEU A 211 -13.24 4.26 9.21
C LEU A 211 -11.97 5.05 8.87
N PHE A 212 -10.84 4.38 8.65
CA PHE A 212 -9.53 5.04 8.56
C PHE A 212 -8.92 5.07 7.16
N TYR A 213 -9.16 4.04 6.35
CA TYR A 213 -8.57 3.91 5.02
C TYR A 213 -9.46 4.53 3.94
N ASP A 214 -10.72 4.12 3.88
CA ASP A 214 -11.62 4.45 2.77
C ASP A 214 -11.78 5.94 2.54
N PRO A 215 -12.01 6.80 3.57
CA PRO A 215 -12.23 8.23 3.33
C PRO A 215 -11.00 8.92 2.74
N MET A 216 -9.82 8.61 3.28
CA MET A 216 -8.57 9.24 2.86
C MET A 216 -8.16 8.78 1.46
N ILE A 217 -8.24 7.48 1.18
CA ILE A 217 -7.88 6.91 -0.12
C ILE A 217 -8.89 7.35 -1.19
N THR A 218 -10.20 7.32 -0.91
CA THR A 218 -11.23 7.82 -1.84
C THR A 218 -11.00 9.29 -2.19
N GLN A 219 -10.72 10.14 -1.19
CA GLN A 219 -10.46 11.56 -1.42
C GLN A 219 -9.17 11.77 -2.26
N ALA A 220 -8.15 10.94 -2.05
CA ALA A 220 -6.93 10.97 -2.84
C ALA A 220 -7.19 10.59 -4.31
N LEU A 221 -8.00 9.55 -4.55
CA LEU A 221 -8.42 9.13 -5.89
C LEU A 221 -9.25 10.21 -6.60
N ILE A 222 -10.23 10.81 -5.92
CA ILE A 222 -11.02 11.94 -6.46
C ILE A 222 -10.10 13.11 -6.84
N SER A 223 -9.12 13.43 -5.98
CA SER A 223 -8.14 14.49 -6.25
C SER A 223 -7.26 14.18 -7.46
N LEU A 224 -6.94 12.91 -7.72
CA LEU A 224 -6.18 12.49 -8.90
C LEU A 224 -7.04 12.54 -10.17
N ALA A 225 -8.29 12.11 -10.08
CA ALA A 225 -9.26 12.14 -11.17
C ALA A 225 -9.53 13.56 -11.66
N SER A 226 -9.67 14.51 -10.72
CA SER A 226 -10.03 15.91 -11.00
C SER A 226 -8.90 16.73 -11.63
N LYS A 227 -7.66 16.22 -11.66
CA LYS A 227 -6.49 16.87 -12.26
C LYS A 227 -6.16 16.32 -13.66
N SER A 228 -7.13 15.64 -14.28
CA SER A 228 -7.00 14.99 -15.59
C SER A 228 -7.57 15.86 -16.70
#